data_AF-A0A951LNN5-F1
#
_entry.id   AF-A0A951LNN5-F1
#
_cell.length_a   1.000
_cell.length_b   1.000
_cell.length_c   1.000
_cell.angle_alpha   90.00
_cell.angle_beta   90.00
_cell.angle_gamma   90.00
#
_symmetry.space_group_name_H-M   'P 1'
#
loop_
_entity.id
_entity.type
_entity.pdbx_description
1 polymer ?
#
loop_
_entity_poly.entity_id
_entity_poly.type
_entity_poly.pdbx_seq_one_letter_code
_entity_poly.pdbx_strand_id
1 'polypeptide(L)'
;MAAGVRHHVALSVVGTDRLQDSGYFRAKLAQEKMIASSPIPYSLVHATQFFEFIRTIADLSTEGGVVRLPPVRFQPMAAEDVAGAIAEIALGAPVNGTIEIGGPEMFTLDAAVRKVLLSDHDGRQVIADASAPYYGVQVTDRELVPDPGARLGSTGLDWWIEHVPPPPRPAAAAAAAAAAVSVQAH
;
A
#
# COMPACT_ATOMS: atom_id res chain seq x y z
N MET A 1 7.81 -34.47 -0.49
CA MET A 1 8.46 -33.87 -1.67
C MET A 1 7.83 -32.50 -1.88
N ALA A 2 8.58 -31.43 -1.65
CA ALA A 2 8.13 -30.07 -1.96
C ALA A 2 8.05 -29.90 -3.48
N ALA A 3 7.15 -29.06 -3.99
CA ALA A 3 6.72 -28.96 -5.38
C ALA A 3 7.79 -28.51 -6.42
N GLY A 4 9.08 -28.75 -6.20
CA GLY A 4 10.16 -28.38 -7.12
C GLY A 4 10.34 -26.87 -7.30
N VAL A 5 9.80 -26.07 -6.37
CA VAL A 5 9.87 -24.60 -6.39
C VAL A 5 11.34 -24.17 -6.31
N ARG A 6 11.79 -23.44 -7.35
CA ARG A 6 13.18 -22.96 -7.45
C ARG A 6 13.36 -21.52 -7.01
N HIS A 7 12.27 -20.77 -6.90
CA HIS A 7 12.27 -19.36 -6.55
C HIS A 7 10.95 -19.02 -5.84
N HIS A 8 11.03 -18.57 -4.59
CA HIS A 8 9.88 -18.03 -3.86
C HIS A 8 9.87 -16.50 -3.98
N VAL A 9 8.90 -15.95 -4.72
CA VAL A 9 8.65 -14.51 -4.75
C VAL A 9 7.47 -14.19 -3.84
N ALA A 10 7.64 -13.25 -2.92
CA ALA A 10 6.58 -12.81 -2.04
C ALA A 10 6.43 -11.30 -2.04
N LEU A 11 5.19 -10.86 -2.25
CA LEU A 11 4.80 -9.46 -2.14
C LEU A 11 4.62 -9.07 -0.67
N SER A 12 5.36 -8.05 -0.28
CA SER A 12 5.27 -7.35 0.99
C SER A 12 5.17 -5.84 0.75
N VAL A 13 5.27 -5.06 1.82
CA VAL A 13 4.98 -3.63 1.79
C VAL A 13 6.21 -2.85 2.25
N VAL A 14 6.53 -1.77 1.54
CA VAL A 14 7.54 -0.80 1.99
C VAL A 14 7.23 -0.35 3.42
N GLY A 15 8.26 -0.28 4.26
CA GLY A 15 8.12 0.07 5.68
C GLY A 15 7.69 -1.10 6.59
N THR A 16 7.70 -2.34 6.09
CA THR A 16 7.37 -3.52 6.90
C THR A 16 8.23 -3.69 8.14
N ASP A 17 9.49 -3.29 8.10
CA ASP A 17 10.40 -3.29 9.25
C ASP A 17 10.26 -2.03 10.14
N ARG A 18 9.69 -0.95 9.59
CA ARG A 18 9.59 0.39 10.24
C ARG A 18 8.29 0.57 11.02
N LEU A 19 7.15 0.14 10.47
CA LEU A 19 5.80 0.41 11.01
C LEU A 19 5.31 -0.61 12.05
N GLN A 20 6.15 -0.93 13.03
CA GLN A 20 5.89 -2.04 13.96
C GLN A 20 4.77 -1.79 14.98
N ASP A 21 4.25 -0.57 15.11
CA ASP A 21 3.07 -0.29 15.93
C ASP A 21 1.79 -0.90 15.32
N SER A 22 1.79 -1.16 14.00
CA SER A 22 0.71 -1.84 13.31
C SER A 22 0.81 -3.37 13.40
N GLY A 23 -0.26 -4.03 13.86
CA GLY A 23 -0.34 -5.50 13.88
C GLY A 23 -0.21 -6.13 12.49
N TYR A 24 -0.67 -5.43 11.45
CA TYR A 24 -0.54 -5.87 10.07
C TYR A 24 0.94 -5.95 9.63
N PHE A 25 1.72 -4.90 9.90
CA PHE A 25 3.14 -4.88 9.54
C PHE A 25 3.97 -5.84 10.38
N ARG A 26 3.62 -6.07 11.65
CA ARG A 26 4.21 -7.15 12.46
C ARG A 26 3.96 -8.53 11.83
N ALA A 27 2.75 -8.78 11.33
CA ALA A 27 2.42 -10.04 10.66
C ALA A 27 3.18 -10.20 9.32
N LYS A 28 3.31 -9.13 8.54
CA LYS A 28 4.14 -9.13 7.32
C LYS A 28 5.61 -9.41 7.62
N LEU A 29 6.18 -8.79 8.64
CA LEU A 29 7.56 -9.05 9.05
C LEU A 29 7.75 -10.50 9.52
N ALA A 30 6.77 -11.09 10.21
CA ALA A 30 6.81 -12.50 10.57
C ALA A 30 6.78 -13.41 9.33
N GLN A 31 5.94 -13.09 8.33
CA GLN A 31 5.91 -13.80 7.04
C GLN A 31 7.27 -13.73 6.33
N GLU A 32 7.88 -12.56 6.26
CA GLU A 32 9.20 -12.37 5.63
C GLU A 32 10.29 -13.19 6.30
N LYS A 33 10.32 -13.21 7.64
CA LYS A 33 11.29 -14.03 8.39
C LYS A 33 11.12 -15.51 8.11
N MET A 34 9.89 -16.00 8.03
CA MET A 34 9.63 -17.39 7.67
C MET A 34 10.14 -17.73 6.27
N ILE A 35 9.92 -16.83 5.30
CA ILE A 35 10.42 -17.01 3.92
C ILE A 35 11.94 -16.99 3.89
N ALA A 36 12.57 -16.01 4.53
CA ALA A 36 14.02 -15.87 4.55
C ALA A 36 14.74 -17.04 5.26
N SER A 37 14.07 -17.69 6.22
CA SER A 37 14.61 -18.87 6.91
C SER A 37 14.40 -20.19 6.16
N SER A 38 13.66 -20.17 5.03
CA SER A 38 13.41 -21.34 4.20
C SER A 38 14.66 -21.74 3.40
N PRO A 39 14.86 -23.03 3.07
CA PRO A 39 15.91 -23.47 2.16
C PRO A 39 15.65 -23.09 0.68
N ILE A 40 14.48 -22.54 0.35
CA ILE A 40 14.12 -22.15 -1.03
C ILE A 40 14.66 -20.74 -1.30
N PRO A 41 15.46 -20.54 -2.38
CA PRO A 41 15.89 -19.19 -2.78
C PRO A 41 14.71 -18.26 -3.01
N TYR A 42 14.84 -16.99 -2.62
CA TYR A 42 13.69 -16.09 -2.55
C TYR A 42 13.98 -14.67 -3.05
N SER A 43 12.90 -13.92 -3.29
CA SER A 43 12.91 -12.46 -3.45
C SER A 43 11.70 -11.88 -2.71
N LEU A 44 11.94 -11.01 -1.74
CA LEU A 44 10.89 -10.23 -1.09
C LEU A 44 10.69 -8.94 -1.88
N VAL A 45 9.49 -8.72 -2.39
CA VAL A 45 9.15 -7.52 -3.16
C VAL A 45 8.38 -6.58 -2.26
N HIS A 46 9.00 -5.49 -1.85
CA HIS A 46 8.37 -4.45 -1.04
C HIS A 46 7.77 -3.41 -1.98
N ALA A 47 6.45 -3.38 -2.10
CA ALA A 47 5.76 -2.38 -2.90
C ALA A 47 5.27 -1.22 -2.04
N THR A 48 5.24 -0.01 -2.59
CA THR A 48 4.52 1.11 -1.97
C THR A 48 3.01 0.91 -2.07
N GLN A 49 2.24 1.79 -1.43
CA GLN A 49 0.78 1.69 -1.40
C GLN A 49 0.17 1.84 -2.80
N PHE A 50 -0.95 1.16 -3.04
CA PHE A 50 -1.55 1.12 -4.37
C PHE A 50 -2.54 2.27 -4.56
N PHE A 51 -2.63 2.80 -5.79
CA PHE A 51 -3.66 3.80 -6.15
C PHE A 51 -5.07 3.28 -5.84
N GLU A 52 -5.28 1.98 -6.05
CA GLU A 52 -6.53 1.26 -5.81
C GLU A 52 -7.03 1.37 -4.36
N PHE A 53 -6.14 1.67 -3.40
CA PHE A 53 -6.51 1.81 -1.99
C PHE A 53 -6.74 3.26 -1.55
N ILE A 54 -6.50 4.27 -2.40
CA ILE A 54 -6.64 5.68 -2.01
C ILE A 54 -8.07 6.01 -1.55
N ARG A 55 -9.09 5.44 -2.19
CA ARG A 55 -10.50 5.62 -1.80
C ARG A 55 -10.79 5.01 -0.43
N THR A 56 -10.28 3.80 -0.18
CA THR A 56 -10.39 3.14 1.13
C THR A 56 -9.68 3.93 2.23
N ILE A 57 -8.52 4.53 1.93
CA ILE A 57 -7.82 5.42 2.86
C ILE A 57 -8.72 6.60 3.21
N ALA A 58 -9.36 7.24 2.22
CA ALA A 58 -10.30 8.34 2.47
C ALA A 58 -11.46 7.91 3.37
N ASP A 59 -12.07 6.75 3.08
CA ASP A 59 -13.22 6.23 3.83
C ASP A 59 -12.87 5.96 5.30
N LEU A 60 -11.74 5.30 5.55
CA LEU A 60 -11.31 4.97 6.92
C LEU A 60 -10.76 6.18 7.68
N SER A 61 -10.39 7.24 6.98
CA SER A 61 -9.91 8.49 7.57
C SER A 61 -11.01 9.55 7.67
N THR A 62 -12.27 9.17 7.42
CA THR A 62 -13.41 10.09 7.50
C THR A 62 -13.98 10.13 8.92
N GLU A 63 -14.00 11.32 9.51
CA GLU A 63 -14.65 11.60 10.78
C GLU A 63 -15.62 12.78 10.60
N GLY A 64 -16.91 12.58 10.92
CA GLY A 64 -17.91 13.64 10.79
C GLY A 64 -18.07 14.19 9.36
N GLY A 65 -17.79 13.36 8.34
CA GLY A 65 -17.85 13.76 6.92
C GLY A 65 -16.59 14.47 6.40
N VAL A 66 -15.54 14.58 7.21
CA VAL A 66 -14.26 15.20 6.83
C VAL A 66 -13.17 14.14 6.85
N VAL A 67 -12.36 14.09 5.79
CA VAL A 67 -11.19 13.22 5.71
C VAL A 67 -10.02 13.91 6.40
N ARG A 68 -9.47 13.32 7.45
CA ARG A 68 -8.30 13.82 8.18
C ARG A 68 -7.10 12.93 7.94
N LEU A 69 -6.02 13.48 7.39
CA LEU A 69 -4.82 12.71 7.04
C LEU A 69 -3.54 13.44 7.46
N PRO A 70 -2.50 12.70 7.89
CA PRO A 70 -1.21 13.29 8.15
C PRO A 70 -0.56 13.74 6.82
N PRO A 71 0.05 14.94 6.76
CA PRO A 71 0.71 15.45 5.55
C PRO A 71 2.12 14.86 5.37
N VAL A 72 2.24 13.53 5.43
CA VAL A 72 3.49 12.79 5.26
C VAL A 72 3.73 12.46 3.79
N ARG A 73 5.01 12.31 3.39
CA ARG A 73 5.37 11.84 2.05
C ARG A 73 4.76 10.49 1.74
N PHE A 74 4.31 10.34 0.50
CA PHE A 74 3.55 9.22 -0.02
C PHE A 74 3.90 9.01 -1.49
N GLN A 75 4.35 7.81 -1.88
CA GLN A 75 4.75 7.50 -3.26
C GLN A 75 3.98 6.28 -3.80
N PRO A 76 2.66 6.39 -3.99
CA PRO A 76 1.81 5.26 -4.37
C PRO A 76 2.02 4.84 -5.83
N MET A 77 1.71 3.58 -6.14
CA MET A 77 1.87 2.99 -7.48
C MET A 77 0.61 2.28 -7.98
N ALA A 78 0.53 2.02 -9.28
CA ALA A 78 -0.56 1.22 -9.85
C ALA A 78 -0.36 -0.28 -9.57
N ALA A 79 -1.45 -1.00 -9.32
CA ALA A 79 -1.40 -2.46 -9.17
C ALA A 79 -0.88 -3.18 -10.43
N GLU A 80 -1.10 -2.60 -11.62
CA GLU A 80 -0.58 -3.12 -12.88
C GLU A 80 0.96 -3.09 -12.92
N ASP A 81 1.58 -1.98 -12.50
CA ASP A 81 3.04 -1.85 -12.41
C ASP A 81 3.63 -2.85 -11.40
N VAL A 82 2.91 -3.10 -10.29
CA VAL A 82 3.29 -4.13 -9.31
C VAL A 82 3.28 -5.52 -9.94
N ALA A 83 2.21 -5.85 -10.66
CA ALA A 83 2.07 -7.16 -11.32
C ALA A 83 3.19 -7.38 -12.34
N GLY A 84 3.50 -6.37 -13.16
CA GLY A 84 4.62 -6.40 -14.10
C GLY A 84 5.96 -6.63 -13.40
N ALA A 85 6.26 -5.87 -12.35
CA ALA A 85 7.51 -6.01 -11.61
C ALA A 85 7.65 -7.38 -10.94
N ILE A 86 6.59 -7.90 -10.32
CA ILE A 86 6.58 -9.25 -9.72
C ILE A 86 6.83 -10.31 -10.79
N ALA A 87 6.20 -10.20 -11.96
CA ALA A 87 6.40 -11.15 -13.05
C ALA A 87 7.86 -11.17 -13.54
N GLU A 88 8.47 -10.01 -13.74
CA GLU A 88 9.89 -9.90 -14.08
C GLU A 88 10.79 -10.54 -13.02
N ILE A 89 10.56 -10.24 -11.74
CA ILE A 89 11.35 -10.76 -10.62
C ILE A 89 11.20 -12.28 -10.53
N ALA A 90 9.99 -12.81 -10.70
CA ALA A 90 9.73 -14.26 -10.66
C ALA A 90 10.43 -15.01 -11.79
N LEU A 91 10.57 -14.40 -12.96
CA LEU A 91 11.30 -14.97 -14.10
C LEU A 91 12.83 -14.81 -13.99
N GLY A 92 13.28 -13.88 -13.15
CA GLY A 92 14.70 -13.63 -12.87
C GLY A 92 15.35 -14.59 -11.88
N ALA A 93 16.65 -14.38 -11.65
CA ALA A 93 17.37 -15.08 -10.59
C ALA A 93 16.91 -14.58 -9.20
N PRO A 94 16.77 -15.47 -8.20
CA PRO A 94 16.48 -15.08 -6.83
C PRO A 94 17.59 -14.17 -6.28
N VAL A 95 17.20 -13.08 -5.61
CA VAL A 95 18.17 -12.15 -5.01
C VAL A 95 18.54 -12.52 -3.56
N ASN A 96 17.77 -13.42 -2.94
CA ASN A 96 17.87 -13.82 -1.53
C ASN A 96 17.87 -12.60 -0.59
N GLY A 97 16.95 -11.69 -0.85
CA GLY A 97 16.82 -10.43 -0.14
C GLY A 97 15.59 -9.66 -0.59
N THR A 98 15.63 -8.34 -0.36
CA THR A 98 14.52 -7.43 -0.62
C THR A 98 14.77 -6.57 -1.85
N ILE A 99 13.74 -6.39 -2.66
CA ILE A 99 13.66 -5.43 -3.76
C ILE A 99 12.52 -4.48 -3.42
N GLU A 100 12.78 -3.18 -3.40
CA GLU A 100 11.72 -2.19 -3.30
C GLU A 100 11.25 -1.74 -4.68
N ILE A 101 9.93 -1.63 -4.82
CA ILE A 101 9.26 -1.05 -5.99
C ILE A 101 8.32 0.06 -5.52
N GLY A 102 8.17 1.11 -6.32
CA GLY A 102 7.35 2.26 -5.94
C GLY A 102 6.78 3.02 -7.11
N GLY A 103 5.94 4.02 -6.82
CA GLY A 103 5.32 4.85 -7.84
C GLY A 103 6.30 5.79 -8.52
N PRO A 104 5.99 6.29 -9.72
CA PRO A 104 6.84 7.27 -10.40
C PRO A 104 6.87 8.62 -9.67
N GLU A 105 5.84 8.94 -8.89
CA GLU A 105 5.59 10.29 -8.38
C GLU A 105 5.38 10.29 -6.86
N MET A 106 5.93 11.31 -6.20
CA MET A 106 5.81 11.52 -4.75
C MET A 106 4.85 12.68 -4.45
N PHE A 107 4.00 12.47 -3.46
CA PHE A 107 2.98 13.40 -2.98
C PHE A 107 3.05 13.51 -1.45
N THR A 108 2.22 14.36 -0.86
CA THR A 108 1.75 14.11 0.51
C THR A 108 0.50 13.24 0.46
N LEU A 109 0.29 12.42 1.49
CA LEU A 109 -0.86 11.51 1.58
C LEU A 109 -2.20 12.24 1.40
N ASP A 110 -2.37 13.38 2.09
CA ASP A 110 -3.57 14.20 2.00
C ASP A 110 -3.79 14.79 0.60
N ALA A 111 -2.71 15.16 -0.11
CA ALA A 111 -2.79 15.70 -1.46
C ALA A 111 -3.20 14.65 -2.49
N ALA A 112 -2.63 13.44 -2.42
CA ALA A 112 -3.02 12.33 -3.30
C ALA A 112 -4.48 11.94 -3.09
N VAL A 113 -4.93 11.82 -1.83
CA VAL A 113 -6.33 11.52 -1.51
C VAL A 113 -7.26 12.62 -2.00
N ARG A 114 -6.93 13.90 -1.74
CA ARG A 114 -7.72 15.05 -2.23
C ARG A 114 -7.86 15.03 -3.74
N LYS A 115 -6.79 14.69 -4.47
CA LYS A 115 -6.79 14.62 -5.93
C LYS A 115 -7.74 13.56 -6.46
N VAL A 116 -7.73 12.35 -5.88
CA VAL A 116 -8.66 11.28 -6.27
C VAL A 116 -10.12 11.65 -5.96
N LEU A 117 -10.39 12.17 -4.76
CA LEU A 117 -11.75 12.57 -4.39
C LEU A 117 -12.32 13.67 -5.29
N LEU A 118 -11.50 14.65 -5.66
CA LEU A 118 -11.90 15.71 -6.61
C LEU A 118 -12.26 15.13 -7.98
N SER A 119 -11.49 14.17 -8.48
CA SER A 119 -11.80 13.52 -9.75
C SER A 119 -13.05 12.65 -9.69
N ASP A 120 -13.32 12.03 -8.55
CA ASP A 120 -14.53 11.23 -8.33
C ASP A 120 -15.79 12.09 -8.11
N HIS A 121 -15.65 13.42 -8.10
CA HIS A 121 -16.68 14.36 -7.68
C HIS A 121 -17.22 14.08 -6.26
N ASP A 122 -16.34 13.61 -5.38
CA ASP A 122 -16.64 13.42 -3.96
C ASP A 122 -16.45 14.75 -3.21
N GLY A 123 -17.51 15.21 -2.56
CA GLY A 123 -17.56 16.51 -1.88
C GLY A 123 -16.93 16.52 -0.48
N ARG A 124 -16.41 15.39 0.01
CA ARG A 124 -15.73 15.35 1.31
C ARG A 124 -14.51 16.25 1.33
N GLN A 125 -14.39 17.09 2.35
CA GLN A 125 -13.22 17.93 2.56
C GLN A 125 -12.05 17.09 3.09
N VAL A 126 -10.85 17.33 2.54
CA VAL A 126 -9.60 16.74 3.06
C VAL A 126 -8.81 17.77 3.87
N ILE A 127 -8.60 17.50 5.14
CA ILE A 127 -7.80 18.31 6.08
C ILE A 127 -6.47 17.61 6.35
N ALA A 128 -5.38 18.35 6.18
CA ALA A 128 -4.06 17.95 6.66
C ALA A 128 -4.01 18.12 8.18
N ASP A 129 -3.81 17.03 8.90
CA ASP A 129 -3.77 16.98 10.36
C ASP A 129 -2.59 16.08 10.78
N ALA A 130 -1.53 16.70 11.29
CA ALA A 130 -0.31 15.98 11.68
C ALA A 130 -0.50 15.00 12.85
N SER A 131 -1.63 15.07 13.56
CA SER A 131 -1.98 14.11 14.62
C SER A 131 -2.87 12.97 14.12
N ALA A 132 -3.43 13.09 12.91
CA ALA A 132 -4.32 12.08 12.36
C ALA A 132 -3.54 10.79 12.07
N PRO A 133 -4.08 9.62 12.47
CA PRO A 133 -3.44 8.35 12.18
C PRO A 133 -3.66 7.92 10.73
N TYR A 134 -2.73 7.13 10.20
CA TYR A 134 -2.91 6.36 8.98
C TYR A 134 -3.24 4.91 9.37
N TYR A 135 -4.45 4.43 9.05
CA TYR A 135 -4.94 3.10 9.50
C TYR A 135 -4.78 2.87 11.01
N GLY A 136 -5.05 3.89 11.83
CA GLY A 136 -4.96 3.80 13.29
C GLY A 136 -3.54 3.83 13.85
N VAL A 137 -2.49 3.99 13.02
CA VAL A 137 -1.11 4.16 13.48
C VAL A 137 -0.56 5.54 13.13
N GLN A 138 0.29 6.08 14.00
CA GLN A 138 1.05 7.27 13.70
C GLN A 138 2.12 6.92 12.68
N VAL A 139 2.27 7.77 11.67
CA VAL A 139 3.25 7.57 10.61
C VAL A 139 4.16 8.78 10.46
N THR A 140 5.42 8.51 10.15
CA THR A 140 6.44 9.52 9.86
C THR A 140 6.68 9.66 8.37
N ASP A 141 7.39 10.71 8.02
CA ASP A 141 7.60 11.16 6.65
C ASP A 141 8.42 10.21 5.75
N ARG A 142 8.93 9.08 6.26
CA ARG A 142 9.70 8.09 5.48
C ARG A 142 9.05 6.73 5.39
N GLU A 143 7.90 6.53 6.03
CA GLU A 143 7.32 5.19 6.19
C GLU A 143 6.45 4.75 5.01
N LEU A 144 5.97 5.69 4.21
CA LEU A 144 5.11 5.44 3.04
C LEU A 144 5.81 5.79 1.70
N VAL A 145 7.13 5.82 1.73
CA VAL A 145 7.99 6.01 0.55
C VAL A 145 9.08 4.95 0.54
N PRO A 146 9.52 4.51 -0.66
CA PRO A 146 10.60 3.57 -0.77
C PRO A 146 11.93 4.25 -0.46
N ASP A 147 12.94 3.44 -0.16
CA ASP A 147 14.32 3.86 0.00
C ASP A 147 14.99 4.16 -1.36
N PRO A 148 16.10 4.93 -1.36
CA PRO A 148 16.82 5.25 -2.59
C PRO A 148 17.26 4.00 -3.35
N GLY A 149 17.04 3.98 -4.66
CA GLY A 149 17.38 2.84 -5.52
C GLY A 149 16.23 1.86 -5.79
N ALA A 150 15.04 2.11 -5.24
CA ALA A 150 13.84 1.37 -5.61
C ALA A 150 13.53 1.46 -7.10
N ARG A 151 12.99 0.37 -7.66
CA ARG A 151 12.56 0.34 -9.07
C ARG A 151 11.21 1.04 -9.16
N LEU A 152 11.14 2.13 -9.91
CA LEU A 152 9.91 2.90 -10.04
C LEU A 152 9.05 2.40 -11.21
N GLY A 153 7.74 2.33 -10.98
CA GLY A 153 6.74 2.14 -12.03
C GLY A 153 6.67 3.34 -12.96
N SER A 154 5.83 3.24 -14.00
CA SER A 154 5.67 4.28 -15.02
C SER A 154 4.29 4.92 -15.01
N THR A 155 3.32 4.29 -14.34
CA THR A 155 1.94 4.78 -14.29
C THR A 155 1.80 5.93 -13.30
N GLY A 156 1.60 7.15 -13.81
CA GLY A 156 1.34 8.34 -13.00
C GLY A 156 -0.08 8.40 -12.46
N LEU A 157 -0.29 9.15 -11.37
CA LEU A 157 -1.60 9.22 -10.70
C LEU A 157 -2.67 9.88 -11.60
N ASP A 158 -2.30 10.92 -12.35
CA ASP A 158 -3.23 11.57 -13.30
C ASP A 158 -3.73 10.60 -14.37
N TRP A 159 -2.80 9.88 -14.99
CA TRP A 159 -3.14 8.89 -16.00
C TRP A 159 -4.06 7.81 -15.41
N TRP A 160 -3.74 7.30 -14.22
CA TRP A 160 -4.55 6.26 -13.57
C TRP A 160 -5.97 6.75 -13.27
N ILE A 161 -6.12 7.96 -12.74
CA ILE A 161 -7.45 8.56 -12.48
C ILE A 161 -8.27 8.69 -13.77
N GLU A 162 -7.64 9.09 -14.88
CA GLU A 162 -8.32 9.27 -16.17
C GLU A 162 -8.75 7.94 -16.82
N HIS A 163 -7.99 6.86 -16.59
CA HIS A 163 -8.16 5.59 -17.31
C HIS A 163 -8.77 4.47 -16.47
N VAL A 164 -8.76 4.58 -15.15
CA VAL A 164 -9.30 3.59 -14.22
C VAL A 164 -10.53 4.18 -13.53
N PRO A 165 -11.75 3.80 -13.96
CA PRO A 165 -12.96 4.37 -13.40
C PRO A 165 -13.09 4.01 -11.91
N PRO A 166 -13.69 4.91 -11.09
CA PRO A 166 -13.97 4.57 -9.70
C PRO A 166 -14.87 3.34 -9.63
N PRO A 167 -14.71 2.48 -8.61
CA PRO A 167 -15.67 1.43 -8.36
C PRO A 167 -17.06 2.05 -8.16
N PRO A 168 -18.14 1.36 -8.55
CA PRO A 168 -19.49 1.87 -8.33
C PRO A 168 -19.67 2.16 -6.84
N ARG A 169 -20.14 3.39 -6.52
CA ARG A 169 -20.47 3.74 -5.14
C ARG A 169 -21.48 2.72 -4.61
N PRO A 170 -21.20 2.03 -3.49
CA PRO A 170 -22.20 1.15 -2.91
C PRO A 170 -23.45 1.97 -2.63
N ALA A 171 -24.59 1.53 -3.14
CA ALA A 171 -25.89 2.04 -2.73
C ALA A 171 -26.03 1.71 -1.24
N ALA A 172 -25.77 2.68 -0.37
CA ALA A 172 -25.95 2.64 1.08
C ALA A 172 -25.84 1.22 1.72
N ALA A 173 -24.61 0.71 1.84
CA ALA A 173 -24.28 -0.38 2.75
C ALA A 173 -22.86 -0.10 3.28
N ALA A 174 -22.67 0.51 4.45
CA ALA A 174 -22.90 -0.08 5.77
C ALA A 174 -22.44 -1.55 5.83
N ALA A 175 -21.31 -1.78 6.50
CA ALA A 175 -20.95 -3.02 7.21
C ALA A 175 -20.15 -4.17 6.54
N ALA A 176 -19.39 -3.98 5.45
CA ALA A 176 -18.57 -5.09 4.89
C ALA A 176 -17.03 -4.94 5.00
N ALA A 177 -16.47 -3.78 5.30
CA ALA A 177 -15.02 -3.65 5.61
C ALA A 177 -14.69 -3.86 7.10
N ALA A 178 -15.71 -3.90 7.96
CA ALA A 178 -15.59 -4.19 9.39
C ALA A 178 -15.54 -5.70 9.73
N ALA A 179 -15.70 -6.58 8.74
CA ALA A 179 -15.72 -8.03 8.93
C ALA A 179 -14.34 -8.71 8.91
N ALA A 180 -13.26 -8.00 8.59
CA ALA A 180 -11.88 -8.49 8.76
C ALA A 180 -11.20 -7.98 10.04
N VAL A 181 -11.85 -7.06 10.78
CA VAL A 181 -11.30 -6.42 12.00
C VAL A 181 -12.05 -6.87 13.29
N SER A 182 -13.02 -7.77 13.17
CA SER A 182 -13.83 -8.23 14.33
C SER A 182 -13.55 -9.68 14.78
N VAL A 183 -12.42 -10.30 14.40
CA VAL A 183 -12.05 -11.66 14.88
C VAL A 183 -10.80 -11.65 15.78
N GLN A 184 -10.36 -10.50 16.27
CA GLN A 184 -9.31 -10.42 17.30
C GLN A 184 -9.61 -9.33 18.33
N ALA A 185 -10.70 -9.52 19.07
CA ALA A 185 -10.85 -8.94 20.40
C ALA A 185 -11.38 -10.04 21.32
N HIS A 186 -10.44 -10.81 21.88
CA HIS A 186 -10.60 -11.52 23.14
C HIS A 186 -9.83 -10.74 24.19
#